data_AF-A0A7G7BV36-F1
#
_entry.id   AF-A0A7G7BV36-F1
#
_cell.length_a   1.000
_cell.length_b   1.000
_cell.length_c   1.000
_cell.angle_alpha   90.00
_cell.angle_beta   90.00
_cell.angle_gamma   90.00
#
_symmetry.space_group_name_H-M   'P 1'
#
loop_
_entity.id
_entity.type
_entity.pdbx_description
1 polymer ?
#
loop_
_entity_poly.entity_id
_entity_poly.type
_entity_poly.pdbx_seq_one_letter_code
_entity_poly.pdbx_strand_id
1 'polypeptide(L)'
;MTEIETQAYGSAEAAYTDWAVLDEEGVRSVARAVARQFGRDYALTLEEDDAHQEALVILATRGRQARQALAQGTGVLHRWLHQRLRDQFLTEAGRRTALTSFDVLAGA
;
A
#
# COMPACT_ATOMS: atom_id res chain seq x y z
N MET A 1 -26.79 32.86 -16.38
CA MET A 1 -25.38 33.01 -16.01
C MET A 1 -25.18 32.29 -14.69
N THR A 2 -24.81 31.01 -14.78
CA THR A 2 -24.23 30.20 -13.70
C THR A 2 -23.56 29.04 -14.41
N GLU A 3 -22.33 29.31 -14.85
CA GLU A 3 -21.39 28.30 -15.30
C GLU A 3 -21.08 27.41 -14.09
N ILE A 4 -21.57 26.18 -14.12
CA ILE A 4 -21.15 25.16 -13.16
C ILE A 4 -19.76 24.72 -13.63
N GLU A 5 -18.76 25.20 -12.91
CA GLU A 5 -17.33 24.91 -13.06
C GLU A 5 -17.09 23.39 -13.16
N THR A 6 -17.03 22.91 -14.40
CA THR A 6 -16.72 21.51 -14.73
C THR A 6 -15.19 21.31 -14.69
N GLN A 7 -14.57 21.61 -13.54
CA GLN A 7 -13.10 21.66 -13.42
C GLN A 7 -12.50 20.69 -12.38
N ALA A 8 -13.24 19.67 -11.94
CA ALA A 8 -12.72 18.68 -10.98
C ALA A 8 -13.01 17.21 -11.31
N TYR A 9 -13.59 16.88 -12.47
CA TYR A 9 -13.84 15.48 -12.84
C TYR A 9 -12.67 14.83 -13.60
N GLY A 10 -11.69 15.62 -14.06
CA GLY A 10 -10.53 15.14 -14.81
C GLY A 10 -9.45 14.44 -13.98
N SER A 11 -9.51 14.49 -12.64
CA SER A 11 -8.58 13.74 -11.78
C SER A 11 -9.18 12.45 -11.21
N ALA A 12 -10.45 12.15 -11.48
CA ALA A 12 -11.10 10.92 -10.99
C ALA A 12 -10.59 9.64 -11.69
N GLU A 13 -9.90 9.76 -12.83
CA GLU A 13 -9.12 8.66 -13.42
C GLU A 13 -7.84 8.31 -12.59
N ALA A 14 -7.54 9.03 -11.51
CA ALA A 14 -6.26 8.93 -10.79
C ALA A 14 -6.13 7.78 -9.75
N ALA A 15 -7.08 6.86 -9.62
CA ALA A 15 -6.88 5.66 -8.79
C ALA A 15 -7.89 4.54 -9.12
N TYR A 16 -7.94 4.06 -10.37
CA TYR A 16 -8.69 2.83 -10.63
C TYR A 16 -8.01 1.67 -9.88
N THR A 17 -8.61 1.27 -8.76
CA THR A 17 -8.15 0.12 -7.97
C THR A 17 -8.59 -1.14 -8.68
N ASP A 18 -7.62 -1.88 -9.21
CA ASP A 18 -7.85 -3.09 -9.97
C ASP A 18 -7.79 -4.31 -9.06
N TRP A 19 -8.94 -4.66 -8.48
CA TRP A 19 -9.07 -5.82 -7.59
C TRP A 19 -8.90 -7.16 -8.31
N ALA A 20 -9.07 -7.21 -9.64
CA ALA A 20 -8.95 -8.46 -10.40
C ALA A 20 -7.52 -9.01 -10.40
N VAL A 21 -6.51 -8.17 -10.11
CA VAL A 21 -5.12 -8.64 -9.94
C VAL A 21 -4.97 -9.65 -8.80
N LEU A 22 -5.88 -9.65 -7.82
CA LEU A 22 -5.83 -10.58 -6.69
C LEU A 22 -6.29 -12.00 -7.06
N ASP A 23 -6.90 -12.16 -8.23
CA ASP A 23 -7.36 -13.46 -8.73
C ASP A 23 -6.31 -14.13 -9.64
N GLU A 24 -5.22 -13.42 -9.95
CA GLU A 24 -4.05 -13.97 -10.65
C GLU A 24 -3.37 -15.03 -9.77
N GLU A 25 -2.95 -16.13 -10.41
CA GLU A 25 -2.34 -17.25 -9.71
C GLU A 25 -1.07 -16.81 -8.96
N GLY A 26 -0.98 -17.21 -7.69
CA GLY A 26 0.17 -16.92 -6.83
C GLY A 26 0.17 -15.54 -6.17
N VAL A 27 -0.65 -14.57 -6.60
CA VAL A 27 -0.65 -13.20 -6.03
C VAL A 27 -1.01 -13.19 -4.54
N ARG A 28 -2.10 -13.86 -4.14
CA ARG A 28 -2.51 -13.95 -2.72
C ARG A 28 -1.50 -14.68 -1.85
N SER A 29 -0.87 -15.72 -2.40
CA SER A 29 0.19 -16.46 -1.71
C SER A 29 1.39 -15.57 -1.43
N VAL A 30 1.82 -14.79 -2.43
CA VAL A 30 2.89 -13.79 -2.26
C VAL A 30 2.50 -12.72 -1.24
N ALA A 31 1.26 -12.21 -1.28
CA ALA A 31 0.78 -11.24 -0.30
C ALA A 31 0.84 -11.78 1.13
N ARG A 32 0.43 -13.04 1.37
CA ARG A 32 0.53 -13.65 2.70
C ARG A 32 1.97 -13.91 3.12
N ALA A 33 2.83 -14.33 2.20
CA ALA A 33 4.26 -14.54 2.47
C ALA A 33 4.96 -13.25 2.90
N VAL A 34 4.71 -12.15 2.17
CA VAL A 34 5.24 -10.81 2.51
C VAL A 34 4.70 -10.35 3.86
N ALA A 35 3.39 -10.46 4.10
CA ALA A 35 2.78 -10.07 5.37
C ALA A 35 3.36 -10.83 6.57
N ARG A 36 3.55 -12.15 6.44
CA ARG A 36 4.16 -12.99 7.48
C ARG A 36 5.63 -12.64 7.73
N GLN A 37 6.36 -12.21 6.71
CA GLN A 37 7.71 -11.70 6.90
C GLN A 37 7.68 -10.35 7.63
N PHE A 38 6.80 -9.44 7.20
CA PHE A 38 6.63 -8.12 7.81
C PHE A 38 6.22 -8.21 9.29
N GLY A 39 5.25 -9.07 9.61
CA GLY A 39 4.82 -9.32 10.98
C GLY A 39 5.90 -9.94 11.86
N ARG A 40 6.95 -10.57 11.28
CA ARG A 40 8.13 -11.00 12.04
C ARG A 40 9.13 -9.87 12.25
N ASP A 41 9.41 -9.10 11.20
CA ASP A 41 10.40 -8.02 11.22
C ASP A 41 9.91 -6.81 12.04
N TYR A 42 8.59 -6.62 12.15
CA TYR A 42 7.91 -5.49 12.80
C TYR A 42 6.86 -5.92 13.83
N ALA A 43 6.99 -7.11 14.42
CA ALA A 43 5.99 -7.74 15.30
C ALA A 43 5.44 -6.87 16.44
N LEU A 44 6.22 -5.89 16.92
CA LEU A 44 5.84 -5.00 18.01
C LEU A 44 5.01 -3.78 17.55
N THR A 45 4.92 -3.54 16.24
CA THR A 45 4.35 -2.30 15.68
C THR A 45 3.34 -2.51 14.56
N LEU A 46 3.27 -3.70 13.97
CA LEU A 46 2.30 -4.04 12.92
C LEU A 46 1.88 -5.50 13.02
N GLU A 47 0.58 -5.74 13.05
CA GLU A 47 0.02 -7.10 13.05
C GLU A 47 0.12 -7.74 11.66
N GLU A 48 0.28 -9.08 11.60
CA GLU A 48 0.39 -9.79 10.31
C GLU A 48 -0.85 -9.59 9.44
N ASP A 49 -2.06 -9.55 10.03
CA ASP A 49 -3.30 -9.39 9.28
C ASP A 49 -3.45 -7.96 8.74
N ASP A 50 -3.01 -6.94 9.48
CA ASP A 50 -2.92 -5.56 8.97
C ASP A 50 -1.93 -5.46 7.81
N ALA A 51 -0.74 -6.05 7.97
CA ALA A 51 0.27 -6.11 6.91
C ALA A 51 -0.26 -6.83 5.66
N HIS A 52 -1.10 -7.85 5.86
CA HIS A 52 -1.73 -8.58 4.76
C HIS A 52 -2.76 -7.72 4.03
N GLN A 53 -3.64 -7.02 4.74
CA GLN A 53 -4.62 -6.13 4.12
C GLN A 53 -3.95 -5.00 3.34
N GLU A 54 -2.95 -4.36 3.92
CA GLU A 54 -2.17 -3.33 3.24
C GLU A 54 -1.46 -3.87 1.99
N ALA A 55 -0.93 -5.09 2.05
CA ALA A 55 -0.35 -5.74 0.88
C ALA A 55 -1.39 -5.94 -0.25
N LEU A 56 -2.62 -6.34 0.07
CA LEU A 56 -3.71 -6.48 -0.91
C LEU A 56 -4.12 -5.13 -1.51
N VAL A 57 -4.20 -4.08 -0.68
CA VAL A 57 -4.50 -2.72 -1.14
C VAL A 57 -3.40 -2.21 -2.09
N ILE A 58 -2.13 -2.42 -1.77
CA ILE A 58 -1.00 -2.03 -2.64
C ILE A 58 -1.09 -2.76 -3.99
N LEU A 59 -1.39 -4.06 -3.97
CA LEU A 59 -1.53 -4.85 -5.20
C LEU A 59 -2.65 -4.31 -6.08
N ALA A 60 -3.83 -4.06 -5.51
CA ALA A 60 -4.99 -3.59 -6.25
C ALA A 60 -4.82 -2.15 -6.75
N THR A 61 -4.29 -1.25 -5.92
CA THR A 61 -4.04 0.16 -6.31
C THR A 61 -2.92 0.31 -7.33
N ARG A 62 -2.04 -0.68 -7.45
CA ARG A 62 -0.93 -0.72 -8.42
C ARG A 62 -1.01 -1.96 -9.32
N GLY A 63 -2.21 -2.33 -9.74
CA GLY A 63 -2.48 -3.58 -10.46
C GLY A 63 -1.60 -3.77 -11.71
N ARG A 64 -1.37 -2.70 -12.49
CA ARG A 64 -0.47 -2.76 -13.67
C ARG A 64 0.95 -3.16 -13.29
N GLN A 65 1.53 -2.52 -12.27
CA GLN A 65 2.90 -2.81 -11.82
C GLN A 65 2.99 -4.18 -11.16
N ALA A 66 1.97 -4.59 -10.41
CA ALA A 66 1.87 -5.92 -9.82
C ALA A 66 1.87 -7.01 -10.89
N ARG A 67 1.09 -6.86 -11.96
CA ARG A 67 1.10 -7.79 -13.11
C ARG A 67 2.45 -7.81 -13.83
N GLN A 68 3.07 -6.65 -14.03
CA GLN A 68 4.41 -6.57 -14.63
C GLN A 68 5.46 -7.32 -13.79
N ALA A 69 5.41 -7.18 -12.47
CA ALA A 69 6.29 -7.90 -11.56
C ALA A 69 5.99 -9.41 -11.56
N LEU A 70 4.71 -9.79 -11.55
CA LEU A 70 4.28 -11.19 -11.62
C LEU A 70 4.72 -11.86 -12.92
N ALA A 71 4.63 -11.16 -14.06
CA ALA A 71 5.10 -11.65 -15.36
C ALA A 71 6.61 -11.94 -15.38
N GLN A 72 7.39 -11.33 -14.48
CA GLN A 72 8.81 -11.62 -14.28
C GLN A 72 9.07 -12.72 -13.23
N GLY A 73 8.03 -13.18 -12.54
CA GLY A 73 8.06 -14.26 -11.55
C GLY A 73 7.62 -13.83 -10.16
N THR A 74 7.13 -14.79 -9.38
CA THR A 74 6.62 -14.58 -8.02
C THR A 74 7.66 -14.03 -7.05
N GLY A 75 8.94 -14.38 -7.23
CA GLY A 75 10.04 -13.81 -6.44
C GLY A 75 10.25 -12.30 -6.69
N VAL A 76 10.03 -11.84 -7.92
CA VAL A 76 10.09 -10.42 -8.27
C VAL A 76 8.91 -9.68 -7.66
N LEU A 77 7.70 -10.24 -7.76
CA LEU A 77 6.51 -9.71 -7.10
C LEU A 77 6.70 -9.61 -5.58
N HIS A 78 7.26 -10.64 -4.94
CA HIS A 78 7.54 -10.65 -3.51
C HIS A 78 8.46 -9.49 -3.11
N ARG A 79 9.62 -9.36 -3.79
CA ARG A 79 10.58 -8.29 -3.51
C ARG A 79 9.96 -6.90 -3.73
N TRP A 80 9.23 -6.74 -4.82
CA TRP A 80 8.56 -5.48 -5.16
C TRP A 80 7.52 -5.09 -4.09
N LEU A 81 6.66 -6.03 -3.70
CA LEU A 81 5.60 -5.81 -2.71
C LEU A 81 6.18 -5.50 -1.33
N HIS A 82 7.19 -6.25 -0.91
CA HIS A 82 7.91 -6.01 0.34
C HIS A 82 8.50 -4.59 0.40
N GLN A 83 9.16 -4.14 -0.66
CA GLN A 83 9.71 -2.78 -0.70
C GLN A 83 8.61 -1.72 -0.57
N ARG A 84 7.48 -1.90 -1.27
CA ARG A 84 6.37 -0.93 -1.21
C ARG A 84 5.72 -0.86 0.17
N LEU A 85 5.50 -2.01 0.79
CA LEU A 85 4.95 -2.07 2.14
C LEU A 85 5.89 -1.40 3.15
N ARG A 86 7.20 -1.62 3.01
CA ARG A 86 8.24 -0.94 3.81
C ARG A 86 8.24 0.57 3.63
N ASP A 87 8.23 1.05 2.39
CA ASP A 87 8.25 2.49 2.12
C ASP A 87 7.01 3.18 2.71
N GLN A 88 5.83 2.56 2.58
CA GLN A 88 4.59 3.06 3.15
C GLN A 88 4.63 3.06 4.68
N PHE A 89 5.07 1.96 5.29
CA PHE A 89 5.18 1.85 6.74
C PHE A 89 6.17 2.86 7.33
N LEU A 90 7.35 3.03 6.73
CA LEU A 90 8.34 4.02 7.17
C LEU A 90 7.82 5.45 7.00
N THR A 91 7.07 5.72 5.93
CA THR A 91 6.43 7.03 5.72
C THR A 91 5.39 7.30 6.80
N GLU A 92 4.54 6.33 7.10
CA GLU A 92 3.48 6.48 8.10
C GLU A 92 4.04 6.59 9.53
N ALA A 93 5.04 5.78 9.87
CA ALA A 93 5.76 5.89 11.14
C ALA A 93 6.44 7.27 11.29
N GLY A 94 7.02 7.79 10.20
CA GLY A 94 7.58 9.14 10.17
C GLY A 94 6.53 10.22 10.39
N ARG A 95 5.36 10.11 9.74
CA ARG A 95 4.24 11.04 9.94
C ARG A 95 3.71 11.01 11.37
N ARG A 96 3.51 9.83 11.95
CA ARG A 96 3.09 9.69 13.36
C ARG A 96 4.07 10.37 14.31
N THR A 97 5.37 10.19 14.09
CA THR A 97 6.42 10.85 14.90
C THR A 97 6.36 12.37 14.80
N ALA A 98 6.11 12.91 13.58
CA ALA A 98 5.95 14.34 13.37
C ALA A 98 4.70 14.88 14.10
N LEU A 99 3.56 14.18 14.01
CA LEU A 99 2.31 14.57 14.68
C LEU A 99 2.47 14.60 16.21
N THR A 100 3.11 13.59 16.80
CA THR A 100 3.40 13.58 18.24
C THR A 100 4.25 14.79 18.66
N SER A 101 5.18 15.24 17.81
CA SER A 101 5.99 16.43 18.09
C SER A 101 5.18 17.73 18.05
N PHE A 102 4.16 17.81 17.18
CA PHE A 102 3.25 18.95 17.12
C PHE A 102 2.29 19.00 18.32
N ASP A 103 1.77 17.87 18.79
CA ASP A 103 0.89 17.85 19.97
C ASP A 103 1.65 18.25 21.25
N VAL A 104 2.93 17.91 21.37
CA VAL A 104 3.79 18.35 22.48
C VAL A 104 4.08 19.86 22.42
N LEU A 105 4.15 20.46 21.22
CA LEU A 105 4.37 21.90 21.04
C LEU A 105 3.09 22.74 21.14
N ALA A 106 1.93 22.18 20.78
CA ALA A 106 0.64 22.86 20.84
C ALA A 106 -0.04 22.77 22.23
N GLY A 107 0.53 21.97 23.14
CA GLY A 107 0.01 21.72 24.49
C GLY A 107 0.84 22.33 25.64
N ALA A 108 1.62 23.39 25.40
CA ALA A 108 2.39 24.11 26.44
C ALA A 108 1.91 25.56 26.61
#